data_AF-A0A9X1V1Q0-F1
#
_entry.id   AF-A0A9X1V1Q0-F1
#
_cell.length_a   1.000
_cell.length_b   1.000
_cell.length_c   1.000
_cell.angle_alpha   90.00
_cell.angle_beta   90.00
_cell.angle_gamma   90.00
#
_symmetry.space_group_name_H-M   'P 1'
#
loop_
_entity.id
_entity.type
_entity.pdbx_description
1 polymer ?
#
loop_
_entity_poly.entity_id
_entity_poly.type
_entity_poly.pdbx_seq_one_letter_code
_entity_poly.pdbx_strand_id
1 'polypeptide(L)'
;MQNFLEYLSMIWPLSPLFLFIIAVSFRLMDNSAYLFLKNEILINSSNVSRKLLKKHINIAEDPEFIRKLRRALLYRNLQQSFMVLAIISLPLSLMFFFLI
;
A
#
# COMPACT_ATOMS: atom_id res chain seq x y z
N MET A 1 18.74 -30.56 -7.71
CA MET A 1 17.45 -30.06 -7.17
C MET A 1 17.61 -29.55 -5.74
N GLN A 2 18.35 -30.24 -4.85
CA GLN A 2 18.67 -29.74 -3.50
C GLN A 2 19.33 -28.34 -3.50
N ASN A 3 20.39 -28.13 -4.28
CA ASN A 3 21.08 -26.83 -4.30
C ASN A 3 20.14 -25.67 -4.67
N PHE A 4 19.15 -25.91 -5.55
CA PHE A 4 18.17 -24.88 -5.93
C PHE A 4 17.22 -24.53 -4.77
N LEU A 5 16.74 -25.53 -4.02
CA LEU A 5 15.94 -25.31 -2.81
C LEU A 5 16.74 -24.60 -1.72
N GLU A 6 18.02 -24.94 -1.58
CA GLU A 6 18.94 -24.30 -0.64
C GLU A 6 19.13 -22.81 -0.95
N TYR A 7 19.43 -22.47 -2.21
CA TYR A 7 19.50 -21.07 -2.65
C TYR A 7 18.17 -20.33 -2.50
N LEU A 8 17.05 -20.99 -2.80
CA LEU A 8 15.73 -20.40 -2.65
C LEU A 8 15.40 -20.12 -1.17
N SER A 9 15.77 -21.04 -0.27
CA SER A 9 15.56 -20.91 1.17
C SER A 9 16.39 -19.79 1.81
N MET A 10 17.58 -19.49 1.26
CA MET A 10 18.38 -18.34 1.71
C MET A 10 17.74 -17.00 1.32
N ILE A 11 17.05 -16.93 0.18
CA ILE A 11 16.51 -15.69 -0.37
C ILE A 11 15.06 -15.44 0.11
N TRP A 12 14.29 -16.49 0.37
CA TRP A 12 12.89 -16.41 0.78
C TRP A 12 12.63 -15.51 2.01
N PRO A 13 13.48 -15.51 3.06
CA PRO A 13 13.34 -14.63 4.21
C PRO A 13 13.50 -13.14 3.91
N LEU A 14 14.07 -12.77 2.76
CA LEU A 14 14.16 -11.37 2.32
C LEU A 14 12.86 -10.86 1.69
N SER A 15 11.96 -11.75 1.25
CA SER A 15 10.71 -11.40 0.57
C SER A 15 9.78 -10.48 1.37
N PRO A 16 9.53 -10.70 2.68
CA PRO A 16 8.69 -9.80 3.48
C PRO A 16 9.26 -8.38 3.56
N LEU A 17 10.60 -8.27 3.62
CA LEU A 17 11.31 -7.00 3.71
C LEU A 17 11.16 -6.20 2.40
N PHE A 18 11.27 -6.88 1.26
CA PHE A 18 11.05 -6.29 -0.06
C PHE A 18 9.59 -5.83 -0.24
N LEU A 19 8.61 -6.67 0.14
CA LEU A 19 7.19 -6.32 0.09
C LEU A 19 6.87 -5.12 1.00
N PHE A 20 7.51 -5.03 2.16
CA PHE A 20 7.37 -3.90 3.08
C PHE A 20 7.93 -2.60 2.48
N ILE A 21 9.12 -2.63 1.86
CA ILE A 21 9.70 -1.46 1.17
C ILE A 21 8.76 -0.96 0.07
N ILE A 22 8.19 -1.87 -0.71
CA ILE A 22 7.20 -1.53 -1.74
C ILE A 22 5.97 -0.87 -1.11
N ALA A 23 5.44 -1.43 -0.02
CA ALA A 23 4.30 -0.85 0.68
C ALA A 23 4.60 0.56 1.21
N VAL A 24 5.78 0.78 1.81
CA VAL A 24 6.22 2.09 2.30
C VAL A 24 6.41 3.08 1.15
N SER A 25 6.94 2.63 0.01
CA SER A 25 7.09 3.46 -1.20
C SER A 25 5.73 3.94 -1.71
N PHE A 26 4.72 3.05 -1.77
CA PHE A 26 3.36 3.45 -2.12
C PHE A 26 2.75 4.43 -1.11
N ARG A 27 3.06 4.27 0.18
CA ARG A 27 2.64 5.21 1.23
C ARG A 27 3.26 6.60 1.04
N LEU A 28 4.54 6.67 0.68
CA LEU A 28 5.25 7.93 0.42
C LEU A 28 4.75 8.61 -0.87
N MET A 29 4.42 7.82 -1.88
CA MET A 29 3.85 8.31 -3.13
C MET A 29 2.37 8.75 -2.99
N ASP A 30 1.70 8.39 -1.89
CA ASP A 30 0.34 8.83 -1.58
C ASP A 30 0.33 10.32 -1.21
N ASN A 31 0.43 11.18 -2.23
CA ASN A 31 0.40 12.64 -2.11
C ASN A 31 -1.03 13.20 -1.93
N SER A 32 -1.95 12.36 -1.44
CA SER A 32 -3.35 12.71 -1.25
C SER A 32 -3.54 13.81 -0.21
N ALA A 33 -2.74 13.82 0.85
CA ALA A 33 -2.77 14.85 1.88
C ALA A 33 -2.47 16.26 1.32
N TYR A 34 -1.47 16.39 0.44
CA TYR A 34 -1.14 17.64 -0.24
C TYR A 34 -2.26 18.11 -1.17
N LEU A 35 -2.91 17.16 -1.86
CA LEU A 35 -4.03 17.41 -2.76
C LEU A 35 -5.27 17.94 -2.02
N PHE A 36 -5.52 17.45 -0.81
CA PHE A 36 -6.58 17.96 0.04
C PHE A 36 -6.26 19.31 0.67
N LEU A 37 -5.00 19.53 1.06
CA LEU A 37 -4.54 20.82 1.60
C LEU A 37 -4.62 21.95 0.58
N LYS A 38 -4.31 21.67 -0.70
CA LYS A 38 -4.31 22.67 -1.77
C LYS A 38 -5.72 23.15 -2.16
N ASN A 39 -6.75 22.36 -1.92
CA ASN A 39 -8.13 22.68 -2.30
C ASN A 39 -8.99 23.20 -1.13
N GLU A 40 -8.38 23.69 -0.05
CA GLU A 40 -9.05 24.27 1.13
C GLU A 40 -10.13 23.38 1.78
N ILE A 41 -10.10 22.06 1.52
CA ILE A 41 -10.96 21.14 2.24
C ILE A 41 -10.31 20.92 3.61
N LEU A 42 -10.72 21.75 4.58
CA LEU A 42 -10.43 21.61 6.01
C LEU A 42 -10.84 20.21 6.48
N ILE A 43 -9.92 19.26 6.33
CA ILE A 43 -10.09 17.93 6.89
C ILE A 43 -9.27 17.94 8.18
N ASN A 44 -9.98 17.95 9.30
CA ASN A 44 -9.47 17.82 10.66
C ASN A 44 -8.64 16.54 10.95
N SER A 45 -8.28 15.76 9.93
CA SER A 45 -7.53 14.53 10.11
C SER A 45 -6.65 14.23 8.91
N SER A 46 -5.37 13.97 9.15
CA SER A 46 -4.39 13.42 8.20
C SER A 46 -4.84 12.12 7.49
N ASN A 47 -5.98 11.54 7.89
CA ASN A 47 -6.49 10.26 7.40
C ASN A 47 -7.97 10.38 6.96
N VAL A 48 -8.21 10.97 5.78
CA VAL A 48 -9.56 11.08 5.22
C VAL A 48 -10.18 9.69 5.04
N SER A 49 -11.38 9.46 5.57
CA SER A 49 -12.08 8.19 5.42
C SER A 49 -12.36 7.89 3.93
N ARG A 50 -12.13 6.63 3.50
CA ARG A 50 -12.46 6.18 2.12
C ARG A 50 -13.89 6.52 1.71
N LYS A 51 -14.84 6.48 2.67
CA LYS A 51 -16.25 6.82 2.44
C LYS A 51 -16.42 8.31 2.10
N LEU A 52 -15.66 9.19 2.76
CA LEU A 52 -15.65 10.63 2.47
C LEU A 52 -15.04 10.92 1.10
N LEU A 53 -13.93 10.25 0.72
CA LEU A 53 -13.35 10.36 -0.62
C LEU A 53 -14.37 9.99 -1.70
N LYS A 54 -15.01 8.83 -1.55
CA LYS A 54 -15.97 8.32 -2.55
C LYS A 54 -17.19 9.24 -2.68
N LYS A 55 -17.64 9.83 -1.57
CA LYS A 55 -18.72 10.81 -1.56
C LYS A 55 -18.32 12.12 -2.25
N HIS A 56 -17.12 12.64 -1.99
CA HIS A 56 -16.60 13.83 -2.67
C HIS A 56 -16.35 13.59 -4.17
N ILE A 57 -15.89 12.40 -4.57
CA ILE A 57 -15.73 12.04 -5.99
C ILE A 57 -17.08 12.09 -6.74
N ASN A 58 -18.18 11.70 -6.10
CA ASN A 58 -19.50 11.69 -6.72
C ASN A 58 -20.19 13.07 -6.74
N ILE A 59 -19.72 14.01 -5.92
CA ILE A 59 -20.32 15.35 -5.78
C ILE A 59 -19.46 16.43 -6.45
N ALA A 60 -18.15 16.21 -6.57
CA ALA A 60 -17.26 17.15 -7.23
C ALA A 60 -17.51 17.19 -8.74
N GLU A 61 -17.61 18.39 -9.32
CA GLU A 61 -17.74 18.60 -10.77
C GLU A 61 -16.39 18.67 -11.49
N ASP A 62 -15.29 18.96 -10.78
CA ASP A 62 -13.97 19.10 -11.40
C ASP A 62 -13.36 17.72 -11.78
N PRO A 63 -13.23 17.42 -13.09
CA PRO A 63 -12.70 16.14 -13.56
C PRO A 63 -11.22 15.93 -13.20
N GLU A 64 -10.43 16.99 -13.05
CA GLU A 64 -9.03 16.86 -12.64
C GLU A 64 -8.90 16.40 -11.19
N PHE A 65 -9.72 16.98 -10.30
CA PHE A 65 -9.73 16.65 -8.88
C PHE A 65 -10.19 15.21 -8.65
N ILE A 66 -11.24 14.76 -9.36
CA ILE A 66 -11.72 13.37 -9.33
C ILE A 66 -10.60 12.40 -9.73
N ARG A 67 -9.84 12.71 -10.79
CA ARG A 67 -8.78 11.83 -11.30
C ARG A 67 -7.64 11.68 -10.29
N LYS A 68 -7.27 12.78 -9.63
CA LYS A 68 -6.24 12.81 -8.58
C LYS A 68 -6.70 12.04 -7.32
N LEU A 69 -7.96 12.21 -6.91
CA LEU A 69 -8.59 11.46 -5.82
C LEU A 69 -8.67 9.95 -6.09
N ARG A 70 -9.04 9.54 -7.31
CA ARG A 70 -9.05 8.12 -7.70
C ARG A 70 -7.66 7.50 -7.66
N ARG A 71 -6.63 8.22 -8.13
CA ARG A 71 -5.23 7.75 -8.05
C ARG A 71 -4.78 7.57 -6.60
N ALA A 72 -5.05 8.53 -5.73
CA ALA A 72 -4.79 8.41 -4.30
C ALA A 72 -5.46 7.15 -3.69
N LEU A 73 -6.74 6.92 -4.01
CA LEU A 73 -7.46 5.78 -3.50
C LEU A 73 -6.92 4.44 -4.02
N LEU A 74 -6.42 4.41 -5.27
CA LEU A 74 -5.70 3.26 -5.82
C LEU A 74 -4.38 2.99 -5.10
N TYR A 75 -3.55 4.01 -4.87
CA TYR A 75 -2.28 3.85 -4.15
C TYR A 75 -2.50 3.34 -2.72
N ARG A 76 -3.49 3.89 -2.02
CA ARG A 76 -3.87 3.43 -0.68
C ARG A 76 -4.36 1.98 -0.66
N ASN A 77 -5.10 1.56 -1.69
CA ASN A 77 -5.49 0.16 -1.87
C ASN A 77 -4.26 -0.73 -2.11
N LEU A 78 -3.36 -0.33 -3.01
CA LEU A 78 -2.15 -1.07 -3.32
C LEU A 78 -1.26 -1.22 -2.08
N GLN A 79 -1.00 -0.13 -1.37
CA GLN A 79 -0.25 -0.13 -0.11
C GLN A 79 -0.85 -1.15 0.86
N GLN A 80 -2.17 -1.11 1.07
CA GLN A 80 -2.84 -1.98 2.03
C GLN A 80 -2.74 -3.46 1.60
N SER A 81 -2.87 -3.75 0.30
CA SER A 81 -2.64 -5.09 -0.23
C SER A 81 -1.20 -5.55 -0.01
N PHE A 82 -0.19 -4.75 -0.36
CA PHE A 82 1.23 -5.09 -0.15
C PHE A 82 1.58 -5.27 1.32
N MET A 83 0.98 -4.47 2.21
CA MET A 83 1.16 -4.61 3.65
C MET A 83 0.59 -5.94 4.16
N VAL A 84 -0.61 -6.33 3.69
CA VAL A 84 -1.21 -7.63 4.03
C VAL A 84 -0.37 -8.78 3.50
N LEU A 85 0.10 -8.68 2.25
CA LEU A 85 1.02 -9.66 1.65
C LEU A 85 2.33 -9.80 2.46
N ALA A 86 2.93 -8.69 2.91
CA ALA A 86 4.12 -8.73 3.75
C ALA A 86 3.85 -9.42 5.10
N ILE A 87 2.71 -9.12 5.73
CA ILE A 87 2.31 -9.75 7.01
C ILE A 87 2.08 -11.25 6.85
N ILE A 88 1.47 -11.70 5.74
CA ILE A 88 1.26 -13.13 5.46
C ILE A 88 2.57 -13.82 5.06
N SER A 89 3.48 -13.11 4.40
CA SER A 89 4.79 -13.63 3.99
C SER A 89 5.69 -13.93 5.19
N LEU A 90 5.56 -13.20 6.31
CA LEU A 90 6.32 -13.45 7.54
C LEU A 90 6.11 -14.86 8.14
N PRO A 91 4.89 -15.30 8.51
CA PRO A 91 4.66 -16.64 9.06
C PRO A 91 4.96 -17.72 8.02
N LEU A 92 4.72 -17.45 6.73
CA LEU A 92 5.06 -18.39 5.66
C LEU A 92 6.58 -18.61 5.57
N SER A 93 7.36 -17.53 5.64
CA SER A 93 8.82 -17.62 5.66
C SER A 93 9.34 -18.34 6.92
N LEU A 94 8.73 -18.11 8.08
CA LEU A 94 9.07 -18.83 9.31
C LEU A 94 8.78 -20.32 9.19
N MET A 95 7.61 -20.69 8.66
CA MET A 95 7.25 -22.10 8.43
C MET A 95 8.25 -22.79 7.51
N PHE A 96 8.62 -22.16 6.39
CA PHE A 96 9.63 -22.73 5.48
C PHE A 96 11.00 -22.86 6.13
N PHE A 97 11.40 -21.90 6.96
CA PHE A 97 12.69 -21.94 7.68
C PHE A 97 12.76 -23.09 8.69
N PHE A 98 11.66 -23.40 9.39
CA PHE A 98 11.61 -24.49 10.38
C PHE A 98 11.32 -25.87 9.79
N LEU A 99 10.80 -25.94 8.57
CA LEU A 99 10.41 -27.20 7.91
C LEU A 99 11.52 -27.76 7.01
N ILE A 100 12.52 -26.94 6.68
CA ILE A 100 13.82 -27.31 6.08
C ILE A 100 14.77 -27.77 7.19
#